data_AF-A0A958SHL9-F1
#
_entry.id   AF-A0A958SHL9-F1
#
_cell.length_a   1.000
_cell.length_b   1.000
_cell.length_c   1.000
_cell.angle_alpha   90.00
_cell.angle_beta   90.00
_cell.angle_gamma   90.00
#
_symmetry.space_group_name_H-M   'P 1'
#
loop_
_entity.id
_entity.type
_entity.pdbx_description
1 polymer ?
#
loop_
_entity_poly.entity_id
_entity_poly.type
_entity_poly.pdbx_seq_one_letter_code
_entity_poly.pdbx_strand_id
1 'polypeptide(L)' 'MKTTRKPTPPGEILKEEFLEPLDMTQKQLANHIGCDVKVINRIIKEKSSVTAEMALKLGAALNTSP' A
#
# COMPACT_ATOMS: atom_id res chain seq x y z
N MET A 1 26.15 6.26 -5.06
CA MET A 1 25.47 7.52 -5.43
C MET A 1 24.34 7.76 -4.43
N LYS A 2 24.34 8.90 -3.71
CA LYS A 2 23.16 9.29 -2.90
C LYS A 2 22.19 10.00 -3.85
N THR A 3 20.99 9.45 -4.03
CA THR A 3 19.94 10.10 -4.79
C THR A 3 19.48 11.36 -4.04
N THR A 4 19.44 12.50 -4.73
CA THR A 4 19.03 13.81 -4.18
C THR A 4 17.52 13.92 -3.91
N ARG A 5 16.72 12.97 -4.41
CA ARG A 5 15.27 12.91 -4.20
C ARG A 5 14.95 12.11 -2.93
N LYS A 6 14.09 12.67 -2.07
CA LYS A 6 13.50 11.95 -0.93
C LYS A 6 12.76 10.70 -1.45
N PRO A 7 13.01 9.50 -0.90
CA PRO A 7 12.26 8.31 -1.29
C PRO A 7 10.77 8.53 -1.01
N THR A 8 9.93 8.20 -2.00
CA THR A 8 8.49 8.19 -1.82
C THR A 8 8.12 6.93 -1.00
N PRO A 9 7.45 7.07 0.14
CA PRO A 9 7.05 5.94 0.96
C PRO A 9 6.01 5.07 0.25
N PRO A 10 6.03 3.74 0.40
CA PRO A 10 5.03 2.85 -0.22
C PRO A 10 3.58 3.19 0.14
N GLY A 11 3.36 3.72 1.35
CA GLY A 11 2.03 4.15 1.80
C GLY A 11 1.47 5.36 1.04
N GLU A 12 2.35 6.27 0.62
CA GLU A 12 2.01 7.43 -0.22
C GLU A 12 1.58 6.94 -1.61
N ILE A 13 2.39 6.08 -2.23
CA ILE A 13 2.07 5.45 -3.53
C ILE A 13 0.74 4.69 -3.47
N LEU A 14 0.55 3.85 -2.43
CA LEU A 14 -0.68 3.07 -2.29
C LEU A 14 -1.92 3.96 -2.22
N LYS A 15 -1.83 5.12 -1.59
CA LYS A 15 -2.93 6.06 -1.44
C LYS A 15 -3.19 6.82 -2.75
N GLU A 16 -2.16 7.47 -3.29
CA GLU A 16 -2.29 8.43 -4.37
C GLU A 16 -2.42 7.77 -5.75
N GLU A 17 -1.78 6.62 -5.97
CA GLU A 17 -1.77 5.95 -7.28
C GLU A 17 -2.83 4.84 -7.40
N PHE A 18 -3.39 4.36 -6.28
CA PHE A 18 -4.35 3.25 -6.28
C PHE A 18 -5.66 3.59 -5.58
N LEU A 19 -5.65 3.93 -4.29
CA LEU A 19 -6.90 4.11 -3.55
C LEU A 19 -7.72 5.31 -4.05
N GLU A 20 -7.08 6.46 -4.27
CA GLU A 20 -7.76 7.66 -4.74
C GLU A 20 -8.27 7.53 -6.20
N PRO A 21 -7.47 7.05 -7.18
CA PRO A 21 -7.96 6.88 -8.54
C PRO A 21 -9.04 5.81 -8.71
N LEU A 22 -9.05 4.79 -7.84
CA LEU A 22 -10.05 3.72 -7.86
C LEU A 22 -11.30 4.02 -7.01
N ASP A 23 -11.38 5.20 -6.37
CA ASP A 23 -12.40 5.55 -5.36
C ASP A 23 -12.59 4.43 -4.31
N MET A 24 -11.46 3.85 -3.88
CA MET A 24 -11.41 2.69 -3.00
C MET A 24 -11.01 3.10 -1.60
N THR A 25 -11.83 2.73 -0.62
CA THR A 25 -11.52 2.92 0.79
C THR A 25 -10.46 1.91 1.27
N GLN A 26 -9.69 2.29 2.30
CA GLN A 26 -8.76 1.37 2.99
C GLN A 26 -9.46 0.09 3.47
N LYS A 27 -10.76 0.18 3.82
CA LYS A 27 -11.59 -0.95 4.23
C LYS A 27 -11.90 -1.91 3.09
N GLN A 28 -12.21 -1.39 1.90
CA GLN A 28 -12.42 -2.23 0.73
C GLN A 28 -11.13 -2.98 0.36
N LEU A 29 -9.98 -2.29 0.35
CA LEU A 29 -8.69 -2.94 0.10
C LEU A 29 -8.36 -4.00 1.16
N ALA A 30 -8.51 -3.67 2.44
CA ALA A 30 -8.25 -4.60 3.54
C ALA A 30 -9.14 -5.85 3.47
N ASN A 31 -10.42 -5.68 3.13
CA ASN A 31 -11.35 -6.80 2.94
C ASN A 31 -10.97 -7.66 1.74
N HIS A 32 -10.55 -7.03 0.62
CA HIS A 32 -10.13 -7.74 -0.58
C HIS A 32 -8.85 -8.56 -0.35
N ILE A 33 -7.89 -8.01 0.39
CA ILE A 33 -6.62 -8.64 0.75
C ILE A 33 -6.75 -9.64 1.92
N GLY A 34 -7.84 -9.55 2.69
CA GLY A 34 -8.07 -10.39 3.86
C GLY A 34 -7.18 -10.01 5.05
N CYS A 35 -7.06 -8.71 5.36
CA CYS A 35 -6.33 -8.21 6.53
C CYS A 35 -7.16 -7.20 7.36
N ASP A 36 -6.71 -6.90 8.58
CA ASP A 36 -7.31 -5.82 9.39
C ASP A 36 -7.04 -4.45 8.72
N VAL A 37 -8.06 -3.59 8.66
CA VAL A 37 -7.96 -2.20 8.17
C VAL A 37 -6.81 -1.42 8.80
N LYS A 38 -6.49 -1.68 10.07
CA LYS A 38 -5.37 -1.06 10.79
C LYS A 38 -4.04 -1.35 10.13
N VAL A 39 -3.88 -2.49 9.46
CA VAL A 39 -2.66 -2.81 8.72
C VAL A 39 -2.48 -1.84 7.56
N ILE A 40 -3.50 -1.69 6.71
CA ILE A 40 -3.49 -0.73 5.60
C ILE A 40 -3.33 0.70 6.11
N ASN A 41 -4.02 1.06 7.20
CA ASN A 41 -3.89 2.39 7.79
C ASN A 41 -2.46 2.71 8.25
N ARG A 42 -1.79 1.74 8.88
CA ARG A 42 -0.39 1.90 9.33
C ARG A 42 0.57 1.99 8.15
N ILE A 43 0.33 1.25 7.06
CA ILE A 43 1.15 1.35 5.84
C ILE A 43 1.03 2.76 5.26
N ILE A 44 -0.20 3.27 5.10
CA ILE A 44 -0.47 4.61 4.57
C ILE A 44 0.10 5.73 5.46
N LYS A 45 0.08 5.55 6.78
CA LYS A 45 0.65 6.51 7.74
C LYS A 45 2.16 6.31 8.01
N GLU A 46 2.82 5.46 7.23
CA GLU A 46 4.25 5.14 7.39
C GLU A 46 4.62 4.63 8.80
N LYS A 47 3.65 4.00 9.49
CA LYS A 47 3.82 3.38 10.81
C LYS A 47 4.13 1.88 10.71
N SER A 48 4.07 1.30 9.50
CA SER A 48 4.43 -0.09 9.23
C SER A 48 5.06 -0.19 7.86
N SER A 49 6.14 -0.97 7.76
CA SER A 49 6.69 -1.37 6.46
C SER A 49 5.78 -2.38 5.76
N VAL A 50 5.93 -2.50 4.44
CA VAL A 50 5.32 -3.56 3.63
C VAL A 50 6.19 -4.81 3.78
N THR A 51 5.63 -5.88 4.34
CA THR A 51 6.31 -7.19 4.43
C THR A 51 6.27 -7.91 3.09
N ALA A 52 7.13 -8.91 2.88
CA ALA A 52 7.11 -9.72 1.66
C ALA A 52 5.73 -10.36 1.40
N GLU A 53 5.08 -10.86 2.46
CA GLU A 53 3.71 -11.40 2.37
C GLU A 53 2.71 -10.33 1.93
N MET A 54 2.82 -9.11 2.46
CA MET A 54 1.94 -8.01 2.08
C MET A 54 2.21 -7.54 0.64
N ALA A 55 3.47 -7.54 0.19
CA ALA A 55 3.83 -7.21 -1.19
C ALA A 55 3.18 -8.18 -2.19
N LEU A 56 3.23 -9.50 -1.90
CA LEU A 56 2.55 -10.51 -2.72
C LEU A 56 1.04 -10.27 -2.80
N LYS A 57 0.41 -9.97 -1.66
CA LYS A 57 -1.04 -9.69 -1.60
C LYS A 57 -1.42 -8.41 -2.33
N LEU A 58 -0.66 -7.33 -2.17
CA LEU A 58 -0.87 -6.08 -2.86
C LEU A 58 -0.67 -6.24 -4.37
N GLY A 59 0.37 -6.97 -4.80
CA GLY A 59 0.62 -7.29 -6.20
C GLY A 59 -0.56 -8.00 -6.85
N ALA A 60 -1.07 -9.04 -6.19
CA ALA A 60 -2.26 -9.76 -6.68
C ALA A 60 -3.52 -8.89 -6.70
N ALA A 61 -3.75 -8.07 -5.67
CA ALA A 61 -4.94 -7.23 -5.54
C ALA A 61 -4.98 -6.05 -6.53
N LEU A 62 -3.82 -5.46 -6.81
CA LEU A 62 -3.69 -4.23 -7.60
C LEU A 62 -3.17 -4.50 -9.02
N ASN A 63 -3.00 -5.78 -9.38
CA ASN A 63 -2.43 -6.22 -10.65
C ASN A 63 -1.04 -5.63 -10.93
N THR A 64 -0.17 -5.68 -9.91
CA THR A 64 1.22 -5.21 -9.97
C THR A 64 2.19 -6.35 -9.63
N SER A 65 3.47 -6.16 -9.95
CA SER A 65 4.52 -7.10 -9.53
C SER A 65 4.88 -6.88 -8.04
N PRO A 66 5.12 -7.95 -7.26
CA PRO A 66 5.55 -7.86 -5.86
C PRO A 66 6.91 -7.20 -5.65
#